data_AF-A0A2V7D657-F1
#
_entry.id   AF-A0A2V7D657-F1
#
_cell.length_a   1.000
_cell.length_b   1.000
_cell.length_c   1.000
_cell.angle_alpha   90.00
_cell.angle_beta   90.00
_cell.angle_gamma   90.00
#
_symmetry.space_group_name_H-M   'P 1'
#
loop_
_entity.id
_entity.type
_entity.pdbx_description
1 polymer ?
#
loop_
_entity_poly.entity_id
_entity_poly.type
_entity_poly.pdbx_seq_one_letter_code
_entity_poly.pdbx_strand_id
1 'polypeptide(L)'
;MMRRRSALLLIALYVLASAATAYAECAWVLWVRTQVPGQATTTSVLGAYEARAECKNAEREEIAGVRAKFPSAKMKVDRETVWVWNEKSAATMITHDYYCLPDTVDPRGAKGK
;
A
#
# COMPACT_ATOMS: atom_id res chain seq x y z
N MET A 1 37.02 33.79 -22.56
CA MET A 1 37.19 32.63 -21.64
C MET A 1 35.98 32.36 -20.72
N MET A 2 35.26 33.37 -20.20
CA MET A 2 34.08 33.17 -19.32
C MET A 2 32.91 32.38 -19.96
N ARG A 3 32.62 32.62 -21.24
CA ARG A 3 31.46 32.01 -21.95
C ARG A 3 31.48 30.47 -22.00
N ARG A 4 32.67 29.85 -22.06
CA ARG A 4 32.84 28.38 -22.06
C ARG A 4 32.61 27.76 -20.68
N ARG A 5 32.96 28.48 -19.61
CA ARG A 5 32.75 28.03 -18.22
C ARG A 5 31.28 28.04 -17.85
N SER A 6 30.53 29.05 -18.32
CA SER A 6 29.08 29.14 -18.12
C SER A 6 28.31 28.04 -18.84
N ALA A 7 28.71 27.69 -20.08
CA ALA A 7 28.07 26.61 -20.83
C ALA A 7 28.26 25.24 -20.16
N LEU A 8 29.45 24.97 -19.62
CA LEU A 8 29.73 23.73 -18.87
C LEU A 8 28.93 23.64 -17.56
N LEU A 9 28.78 24.76 -16.85
CA LEU A 9 27.95 24.82 -15.63
C LEU A 9 26.47 24.54 -15.93
N LEU A 10 25.93 25.09 -17.01
CA LEU A 10 24.55 24.85 -17.42
C LEU A 10 24.32 23.40 -17.81
N ILE A 11 25.25 22.79 -18.55
CA ILE A 11 25.18 21.36 -18.92
C ILE A 11 25.24 20.48 -17.66
N ALA A 12 26.16 20.79 -16.72
CA ALA A 12 26.26 20.06 -15.47
C ALA A 12 24.99 20.18 -14.61
N LEU A 13 24.40 21.38 -14.52
CA LEU A 13 23.12 21.61 -13.84
C LEU A 13 21.97 20.86 -14.51
N TYR A 14 21.91 20.82 -15.84
CA TYR A 14 20.90 20.07 -16.59
C TYR A 14 21.03 18.56 -16.36
N VAL A 15 22.27 18.04 -16.34
CA VAL A 15 22.55 16.63 -16.06
C VAL A 15 22.23 16.28 -14.60
N LEU A 16 22.58 17.12 -13.62
CA LEU A 16 22.19 16.91 -12.22
C LEU A 16 20.67 16.95 -12.02
N ALA A 17 19.97 17.86 -12.69
CA ALA A 17 18.51 17.91 -12.65
C ALA A 17 17.86 16.66 -13.30
N SER A 18 18.45 16.15 -14.38
CA SER A 18 17.98 14.92 -15.06
C SER A 18 18.26 13.65 -14.26
N ALA A 19 19.34 13.62 -13.47
CA ALA A 19 19.64 12.51 -12.56
C ALA A 19 18.76 12.54 -11.30
N ALA A 20 18.27 13.72 -10.88
CA ALA A 20 17.34 13.85 -9.77
C ALA A 20 15.93 13.34 -10.10
N THR A 21 15.54 13.28 -11.38
CA THR A 21 14.25 12.69 -11.82
C THR A 21 14.31 11.19 -12.05
N ALA A 22 15.49 10.57 -11.98
CA ALA A 22 15.61 9.14 -11.74
C ALA A 22 15.43 8.87 -10.23
N TYR A 23 14.32 9.36 -9.66
CA TYR A 23 13.86 8.79 -8.41
C TYR A 23 13.60 7.32 -8.71
N ALA A 24 14.14 6.44 -7.87
CA ALA A 24 13.66 5.07 -7.84
C ALA A 24 12.16 5.17 -7.51
N GLU A 25 11.31 5.18 -8.54
CA GLU A 25 9.87 5.05 -8.42
C GLU A 25 9.62 3.63 -7.92
N CYS A 26 9.78 3.43 -6.61
CA CYS A 26 9.38 2.20 -5.97
C CYS A 26 7.86 2.17 -6.08
N ALA A 27 7.32 1.37 -6.99
CA ALA A 27 5.89 1.12 -7.02
C ALA A 27 5.45 0.52 -5.67
N TRP A 28 4.42 1.09 -5.07
CA TRP A 28 3.82 0.65 -3.82
C TRP A 28 2.55 -0.13 -4.12
N VAL A 29 2.47 -1.35 -3.63
CA VAL A 29 1.33 -2.23 -3.81
C VAL A 29 0.50 -2.23 -2.53
N LEU A 30 -0.78 -1.92 -2.67
CA LEU A 30 -1.77 -2.10 -1.61
C LEU A 30 -2.23 -3.55 -1.63
N TRP A 31 -2.05 -4.21 -0.50
CA TRP A 31 -2.49 -5.58 -0.28
C TRP A 31 -3.55 -5.64 0.81
N VAL A 32 -4.33 -6.72 0.79
CA VAL A 32 -5.21 -7.10 1.89
C VAL A 32 -5.01 -8.57 2.25
N ARG A 33 -4.78 -8.85 3.53
CA ARG A 33 -4.99 -10.18 4.13
C ARG A 33 -6.44 -10.29 4.53
N THR A 34 -7.09 -11.40 4.21
CA THR A 34 -8.43 -11.69 4.72
C THR A 34 -8.41 -13.02 5.43
N GLN A 35 -8.85 -13.00 6.70
CA GLN A 35 -8.94 -14.17 7.56
C GLN A 35 -10.40 -14.36 7.98
N VAL A 36 -10.97 -15.51 7.66
CA VAL A 36 -12.30 -15.93 8.08
C VAL A 36 -12.13 -17.22 8.89
N PRO A 37 -12.67 -17.33 10.11
CA PRO A 37 -12.55 -18.56 10.90
C PRO A 37 -13.08 -19.77 10.13
N GLY A 38 -12.31 -20.86 10.11
CA GLY A 38 -12.66 -22.08 9.38
C GLY A 38 -12.37 -22.04 7.89
N GLN A 39 -11.76 -20.96 7.36
CA GLN A 39 -11.35 -20.85 5.96
C GLN A 39 -9.85 -20.60 5.82
N ALA A 40 -9.32 -20.87 4.63
CA ALA A 40 -7.94 -20.52 4.30
C ALA A 40 -7.76 -18.99 4.29
N THR A 41 -6.65 -18.52 4.85
CA THR A 41 -6.29 -17.10 4.76
C THR A 41 -5.99 -16.75 3.30
N THR A 42 -6.59 -15.66 2.82
CA THR A 42 -6.34 -15.14 1.47
C THR A 42 -5.54 -13.85 1.54
N THR A 43 -4.71 -13.60 0.54
CA THR A 43 -3.96 -12.35 0.42
C THR A 43 -3.98 -11.90 -1.04
N SER A 44 -4.49 -10.70 -1.27
CA SER A 44 -4.79 -10.16 -2.60
C SER A 44 -4.21 -8.77 -2.79
N VAL A 45 -3.92 -8.43 -4.04
CA VAL A 45 -3.56 -7.07 -4.45
C VAL A 45 -4.84 -6.27 -4.68
N LEU A 46 -4.92 -5.06 -4.13
CA LEU A 46 -6.02 -4.12 -4.35
C LEU A 46 -5.64 -2.98 -5.31
N GLY A 47 -4.35 -2.62 -5.38
CA GLY A 47 -3.88 -1.58 -6.29
C GLY A 47 -2.36 -1.40 -6.25
N ALA A 48 -1.84 -0.63 -7.20
CA ALA A 48 -0.43 -0.23 -7.28
C ALA A 48 -0.35 1.28 -7.51
N TYR A 49 0.66 1.92 -6.92
CA TYR A 49 0.80 3.37 -6.83
C TYR A 49 2.28 3.75 -6.99
N GLU A 50 2.57 4.89 -7.61
CA GLU A 50 3.96 5.33 -7.79
C GLU A 50 4.55 5.88 -6.48
N ALA A 51 3.70 6.40 -5.59
CA ALA A 51 4.13 6.96 -4.31
C ALA A 51 3.54 6.24 -3.10
N ARG A 52 4.37 6.09 -2.05
CA ARG A 52 3.93 5.52 -0.76
C ARG A 52 2.72 6.25 -0.18
N ALA A 53 2.73 7.57 -0.30
CA ALA A 53 1.67 8.42 0.24
C ALA A 53 0.32 8.11 -0.43
N GLU A 54 0.31 7.90 -1.74
CA GLU A 54 -0.89 7.52 -2.49
C GLU A 54 -1.41 6.16 -2.06
N CYS A 55 -0.51 5.17 -1.94
CA CYS A 55 -0.90 3.85 -1.41
C CYS A 55 -1.51 3.97 -0.02
N LYS A 56 -0.89 4.70 0.91
CA LYS A 56 -1.42 4.88 2.27
C LYS A 56 -2.73 5.66 2.28
N ASN A 57 -3.00 6.53 1.30
CA ASN A 57 -4.29 7.18 1.17
C ASN A 57 -5.36 6.16 0.76
N ALA A 58 -5.11 5.36 -0.26
CA ALA A 58 -5.99 4.29 -0.70
C ALA A 58 -6.23 3.23 0.38
N GLU A 59 -5.22 2.90 1.17
CA GLU A 59 -5.34 2.00 2.32
C GLU A 59 -6.37 2.53 3.35
N ARG A 60 -6.33 3.83 3.66
CA ARG A 60 -7.31 4.45 4.57
C ARG A 60 -8.70 4.48 3.97
N GLU A 61 -8.82 4.68 2.67
CA GLU A 61 -10.11 4.61 1.96
C GLU A 61 -10.71 3.21 2.00
N GLU A 62 -9.90 2.16 1.79
CA GLU A 62 -10.35 0.77 1.93
C GLU A 62 -10.82 0.44 3.35
N ILE A 63 -10.04 0.84 4.36
CA ILE A 63 -10.39 0.67 5.77
C ILE A 63 -11.72 1.38 6.09
N ALA A 64 -11.89 2.62 5.65
CA ALA A 64 -13.14 3.37 5.81
C ALA A 64 -14.32 2.70 5.08
N GLY A 65 -14.05 2.13 3.90
CA GLY A 65 -15.02 1.44 3.06
C GLY A 65 -15.53 0.11 3.64
N VAL A 66 -14.83 -0.51 4.60
CA VAL A 66 -15.27 -1.76 5.24
C VAL A 66 -16.67 -1.60 5.87
N ARG A 67 -16.99 -0.43 6.42
CA ARG A 67 -18.32 -0.17 7.01
C ARG A 67 -19.46 -0.30 6.01
N ALA A 68 -19.25 0.15 4.77
CA ALA A 68 -20.25 0.02 3.72
C ALA A 68 -20.44 -1.43 3.28
N LYS A 69 -19.36 -2.25 3.32
CA LYS A 69 -19.39 -3.68 2.99
C LYS A 69 -20.13 -4.51 4.06
N PHE A 70 -20.11 -4.05 5.33
CA PHE A 70 -20.74 -4.74 6.47
C PHE A 70 -21.61 -3.79 7.32
N PRO A 71 -22.77 -3.32 6.80
CA PRO A 71 -23.55 -2.26 7.45
C PRO A 71 -24.11 -2.66 8.82
N SER A 72 -24.46 -3.93 9.00
CA SER A 72 -25.06 -4.47 10.24
C SER A 72 -24.04 -5.08 11.20
N ALA A 73 -22.76 -5.11 10.85
CA ALA A 73 -21.74 -5.69 11.70
C ALA A 73 -21.20 -4.67 12.70
N LYS A 74 -20.65 -5.17 13.81
CA LYS A 74 -19.75 -4.38 14.66
C LYS A 74 -18.34 -4.51 14.12
N MET A 75 -17.55 -3.46 14.34
CA MET A 75 -16.16 -3.46 13.91
C MET A 75 -15.26 -2.71 14.88
N LYS A 76 -14.00 -3.13 14.89
CA LYS A 76 -12.89 -2.44 15.54
C LYS A 76 -11.84 -2.21 14.48
N VAL A 77 -11.30 -1.00 14.45
CA VAL A 77 -10.14 -0.66 13.64
C VAL A 77 -9.00 -0.37 14.61
N ASP A 78 -7.86 -1.03 14.43
CA ASP A 78 -6.60 -0.70 15.09
C ASP A 78 -5.53 -0.61 14.00
N ARG A 79 -5.11 0.62 13.71
CA ARG A 79 -4.20 0.94 12.60
C ARG A 79 -4.71 0.37 11.27
N GLU A 80 -3.99 -0.57 10.69
CA GLU A 80 -4.24 -1.19 9.39
C GLU A 80 -5.16 -2.43 9.48
N THR A 81 -5.52 -2.87 10.70
CA THR A 81 -6.32 -4.08 10.92
C THR A 81 -7.76 -3.74 11.27
N VAL A 82 -8.69 -4.44 10.61
CA VAL A 82 -10.13 -4.33 10.83
C VAL A 82 -10.70 -5.67 11.27
N TRP A 83 -11.21 -5.75 12.49
CA TRP A 83 -11.99 -6.89 12.98
C TRP A 83 -13.46 -6.60 12.81
N VAL A 84 -14.19 -7.55 12.23
CA VAL A 84 -15.63 -7.45 12.01
C VAL A 84 -16.30 -8.65 12.68
N TRP A 85 -17.35 -8.41 13.44
CA TRP A 85 -18.15 -9.45 14.11
C TRP A 85 -19.64 -9.14 14.08
N ASN A 86 -20.45 -10.16 14.30
CA ASN A 86 -21.90 -10.02 14.36
C ASN A 86 -22.32 -9.39 15.70
N GLU A 87 -23.35 -8.56 15.71
CA GLU A 87 -23.90 -8.02 16.96
C GLU A 87 -24.38 -9.12 17.93
N LYS A 88 -24.85 -10.26 17.41
CA LYS A 88 -25.33 -11.40 18.20
C LYS A 88 -24.21 -12.32 18.71
N SER A 89 -22.97 -12.13 18.28
CA SER A 89 -21.83 -12.98 18.67
C SER A 89 -20.54 -12.20 18.69
N ALA A 90 -19.83 -12.22 19.82
CA ALA A 90 -18.51 -11.62 19.94
C ALA A 90 -17.41 -12.36 19.14
N ALA A 91 -17.73 -13.50 18.51
CA ALA A 91 -16.78 -14.20 17.66
C ALA A 91 -16.49 -13.39 16.40
N THR A 92 -15.22 -13.07 16.16
CA THR A 92 -14.76 -12.42 14.94
C THR A 92 -15.19 -13.22 13.73
N MET A 93 -15.90 -12.59 12.80
CA MET A 93 -16.36 -13.20 11.56
C MET A 93 -15.31 -13.06 10.46
N ILE A 94 -14.67 -11.89 10.38
CA ILE A 94 -13.63 -11.61 9.39
C ILE A 94 -12.63 -10.61 9.96
N THR A 95 -11.35 -10.83 9.67
CA THR A 95 -10.26 -9.88 9.91
C THR A 95 -9.67 -9.47 8.56
N HIS A 96 -9.53 -8.17 8.35
CA HIS A 96 -8.78 -7.61 7.24
C HIS A 96 -7.51 -6.92 7.75
N ASP A 97 -6.35 -7.30 7.23
CA ASP A 97 -5.09 -6.56 7.43
C ASP A 97 -4.70 -5.90 6.12
N TYR A 98 -4.63 -4.58 6.11
CA TYR A 98 -4.19 -3.83 4.95
C TYR A 98 -2.72 -3.47 5.08
N TYR A 99 -1.98 -3.50 3.98
CA TYR A 99 -0.58 -3.09 4.02
C TYR A 99 -0.11 -2.56 2.67
N CYS A 100 0.52 -1.39 2.72
CA CYS A 100 1.29 -0.82 1.63
C CYS A 100 2.74 -1.28 1.69
N LEU A 101 3.14 -2.07 0.70
CA LEU A 101 4.49 -2.63 0.58
C LEU A 101 5.11 -2.20 -0.75
N PRO A 102 6.44 -2.05 -0.83
CA PRO A 102 7.10 -1.96 -2.13
C PRO A 102 6.75 -3.17 -2.99
N ASP A 103 6.65 -2.99 -4.30
CA ASP A 103 6.37 -4.01 -5.32
C ASP A 103 7.34 -5.20 -5.28
N THR A 104 8.57 -4.97 -4.79
CA THR A 104 9.59 -5.99 -4.55
C THR A 104 9.29 -6.92 -3.36
N VAL A 105 8.27 -6.62 -2.54
CA VAL A 105 7.91 -7.41 -1.35
C VAL A 105 6.58 -8.12 -1.57
N ASP A 106 6.61 -9.45 -1.66
CA ASP A 106 5.41 -10.30 -1.68
C ASP A 106 5.06 -10.80 -0.27
N PRO A 107 3.95 -10.35 0.35
CA PRO A 107 3.56 -10.72 1.71
C PRO A 107 3.02 -12.15 1.84
N ARG A 108 2.89 -12.88 0.73
CA ARG A 108 2.44 -14.28 0.72
C ARG A 108 3.55 -15.27 1.11
N GLY A 109 4.76 -14.78 1.32
CA GLY A 109 5.95 -15.59 1.56
C GLY A 109 6.60 -16.07 0.26
N ALA A 110 7.73 -16.76 0.37
CA ALA A 110 8.41 -17.32 -0.79
C ALA A 110 7.47 -18.25 -1.56
N LYS A 111 7.23 -17.95 -2.85
CA LYS A 111 6.62 -18.92 -3.75
C LYS A 111 7.54 -20.14 -3.78
N GLY A 112 6.99 -21.34 -3.60
CA GLY A 112 7.73 -22.56 -3.31
C GLY A 112 8.93 -22.82 -4.24
N LYS A 113 9.92 -23.54 -3.71
CA LYS A 113 11.06 -24.07 -4.49
C LYS A 113 10.59 -24.92 -5.66
#